data_AF-A0A5A7MRM1-F1
#
_entry.id   AF-A0A5A7MRM1-F1
#
_cell.length_a   1.000
_cell.length_b   1.000
_cell.length_c   1.000
_cell.angle_alpha   90.00
_cell.angle_beta   90.00
_cell.angle_gamma   90.00
#
_symmetry.space_group_name_H-M   'P 1'
#
loop_
_entity.id
_entity.type
_entity.pdbx_description
1 polymer ?
#
loop_
_entity_poly.entity_id
_entity_poly.type
_entity_poly.pdbx_seq_one_letter_code
_entity_poly.pdbx_strand_id
1 'polypeptide(L)' 'MTVLLFLIPIALFLGGLGLLAFLWALKSGQYDDLDGAAERILLDDDGDDENQNDEGDAPPSA' A
#
# COMPACT_ATOMS: atom_id res chain seq x y z
N MET A 1 -43.75 -7.82 11.90
CA MET A 1 -43.06 -9.09 11.58
C MET A 1 -42.68 -9.22 10.11
N THR A 2 -43.43 -8.64 9.17
CA THR A 2 -43.16 -8.68 7.72
C THR A 2 -41.85 -7.99 7.30
N VAL A 3 -41.41 -6.95 8.01
CA VAL A 3 -40.20 -6.20 7.65
C VAL A 3 -38.92 -7.01 7.84
N LEU A 4 -38.90 -7.90 8.85
CA LEU A 4 -37.74 -8.76 9.12
C LEU A 4 -37.49 -9.76 7.97
N LEU A 5 -38.56 -10.20 7.29
CA LEU A 5 -38.45 -11.06 6.10
C LEU A 5 -37.67 -10.41 4.96
N PHE A 6 -37.64 -9.07 4.89
CA PHE A 6 -36.86 -8.34 3.90
C PHE A 6 -35.49 -7.91 4.45
N LEU A 7 -35.44 -7.45 5.70
CA LEU A 7 -34.19 -6.97 6.31
C LEU A 7 -33.14 -8.07 6.50
N ILE A 8 -33.55 -9.29 6.88
CA ILE A 8 -32.63 -10.41 7.08
C ILE A 8 -31.88 -10.76 5.77
N PRO A 9 -32.55 -11.04 4.63
CA PRO A 9 -31.84 -11.35 3.40
C PRO A 9 -31.04 -10.17 2.86
N ILE A 10 -31.51 -8.92 3.02
CA ILE A 10 -30.75 -7.73 2.63
C ILE A 10 -29.47 -7.60 3.45
N ALA A 11 -29.55 -7.79 4.78
CA ALA A 11 -28.40 -7.72 5.66
C ALA A 11 -27.39 -8.85 5.38
N LEU A 12 -27.86 -10.08 5.16
CA LEU A 12 -27.00 -11.20 4.77
C LEU A 12 -26.34 -10.96 3.42
N PHE A 13 -27.08 -10.40 2.45
CA PHE A 13 -26.52 -10.05 1.14
C PHE A 13 -25.45 -8.98 1.27
N LEU A 14 -25.71 -7.88 1.98
CA LEU A 14 -24.74 -6.81 2.20
C LEU A 14 -23.50 -7.30 2.96
N GLY A 15 -23.70 -8.09 4.02
CA GLY A 15 -22.61 -8.69 4.78
C GLY A 15 -21.79 -9.66 3.92
N GLY A 16 -22.45 -10.49 3.11
CA GLY A 16 -21.79 -11.41 2.17
C GLY A 16 -21.02 -10.66 1.08
N LEU A 17 -21.59 -9.60 0.53
CA LEU A 17 -20.93 -8.76 -0.48
C LEU A 17 -19.67 -8.11 0.10
N GLY A 18 -19.76 -7.56 1.31
CA GLY A 18 -18.62 -6.98 2.03
C GLY A 18 -17.55 -8.02 2.34
N LEU A 19 -17.94 -9.21 2.80
CA LEU A 19 -17.01 -10.30 3.07
C LEU A 19 -16.30 -10.78 1.80
N LEU A 20 -17.01 -10.94 0.68
CA LEU A 20 -16.41 -11.31 -0.59
C LEU A 20 -15.44 -10.23 -1.10
N ALA A 21 -15.81 -8.96 -1.00
CA ALA A 21 -14.94 -7.84 -1.36
C ALA A 21 -13.68 -7.81 -0.48
N PHE A 22 -13.82 -8.05 0.82
CA PHE A 22 -12.70 -8.14 1.76
C PHE A 22 -11.75 -9.29 1.43
N LEU A 23 -12.27 -10.50 1.20
CA LEU A 23 -11.46 -11.65 0.81
C LEU A 23 -10.79 -11.45 -0.55
N TRP A 24 -11.46 -10.78 -1.49
CA TRP A 24 -10.87 -10.39 -2.77
C TRP A 24 -9.71 -9.41 -2.58
N ALA A 25 -9.86 -8.39 -1.73
CA ALA A 25 -8.80 -7.42 -1.43
C ALA A 25 -7.56 -8.09 -0.81
N LEU A 26 -7.75 -9.02 0.13
CA LEU A 26 -6.65 -9.83 0.69
C LEU A 26 -5.96 -10.66 -0.39
N LYS A 27 -6.74 -11.34 -1.25
CA LYS A 27 -6.18 -12.17 -2.33
C LYS A 27 -5.45 -11.37 -3.41
N SER A 28 -5.86 -10.12 -3.65
CA SER A 28 -5.26 -9.25 -4.66
C SER A 28 -3.85 -8.76 -4.29
N GLY A 29 -3.32 -9.10 -3.11
CA GLY A 29 -1.95 -8.76 -2.71
C GLY A 29 -1.73 -7.26 -2.51
N GLN A 30 -2.80 -6.47 -2.37
CA GLN A 30 -2.71 -5.01 -2.22
C GLN A 30 -2.04 -4.59 -0.90
N TYR A 31 -1.95 -5.51 0.07
CA TYR A 31 -1.28 -5.29 1.34
C TYR A 31 0.25 -5.50 1.25
N ASP A 32 0.76 -6.23 0.25
CA ASP A 32 2.21 -6.48 0.12
C ASP A 32 2.98 -5.20 -0.25
N ASP A 33 2.36 -4.27 -0.98
CA ASP A 33 2.98 -2.99 -1.36
C ASP A 33 2.91 -1.93 -0.23
N LEU A 34 1.97 -2.08 0.72
CA LEU A 34 1.91 -1.20 1.90
C LEU A 34 3.12 -1.40 2.82
N ASP A 35 3.60 -2.63 2.99
CA ASP A 35 4.81 -2.93 3.76
C ASP A 35 6.05 -2.27 3.12
N GLY A 36 6.18 -2.32 1.79
CA GLY A 36 7.27 -1.66 1.07
C GLY A 36 7.20 -0.12 1.09
N ALA A 37 5.99 0.45 1.14
CA ALA A 37 5.81 1.91 1.28
C ALA A 37 6.18 2.41 2.70
N ALA A 38 5.93 1.60 3.74
CA ALA A 38 6.31 1.91 5.11
C ALA A 38 7.84 1.89 5.32
N GLU A 39 8.55 0.99 4.63
CA GLU A 39 10.02 0.97 4.67
C GLU A 39 10.61 2.23 4.03
N ARG A 40 10.07 2.67 2.88
CA ARG A 40 10.54 3.88 2.19
C ARG A 40 10.35 5.15 3.03
N ILE A 41 9.18 5.34 3.65
CA ILE A 41 8.93 6.56 4.45
C ILE A 41 9.81 6.65 5.71
N LEU A 42 10.33 5.53 6.21
CA LEU A 42 11.26 5.52 7.36
C LEU A 42 12.71 5.73 6.93
N LEU A 43 13.10 5.28 5.73
CA LEU A 43 14.47 5.39 5.22
C LEU A 43 14.71 6.68 4.43
N ASP A 44 13.68 7.29 3.85
CA ASP A 44 13.79 8.51 3.03
C ASP A 44 14.18 9.77 3.87
N ASP A 45 14.20 9.70 5.21
CA ASP A 45 14.66 10.81 6.08
C ASP A 45 16.19 10.78 6.33
N ASP A 46 16.88 9.69 5.98
CA ASP A 46 18.30 9.47 6.32
C ASP A 46 19.28 9.55 5.11
N GLY A 47 18.80 9.86 3.90
CA GLY A 47 19.55 9.55 2.65
C GLY A 47 20.01 10.70 1.74
N ASP A 48 19.68 11.96 2.02
CA ASP A 48 19.88 13.07 1.06
C ASP A 48 21.15 13.91 1.28
N ASP A 49 22.13 13.42 2.04
CA ASP A 49 23.46 14.05 2.12
C ASP A 49 24.56 13.05 1.74
N GLU A 50 25.48 13.51 0.89
CA GLU A 50 26.78 12.88 0.56
C GLU A 50 26.85 11.92 -0.65
N ASN A 51 26.47 12.37 -1.85
CA ASN A 51 27.19 11.92 -3.06
C ASN A 51 27.15 12.89 -4.25
N GLN A 52 27.33 14.18 -3.99
CA GLN A 52 27.64 15.16 -5.02
C GLN A 52 28.88 15.91 -4.56
N ASN A 53 30.09 15.38 -4.86
CA ASN A 53 31.34 16.16 -4.89
C ASN A 53 32.57 15.42 -5.48
N ASP A 54 32.41 14.25 -6.11
CA ASP A 54 33.51 13.56 -6.84
C ASP A 54 33.47 13.80 -8.36
N GLU A 55 33.11 15.01 -8.79
CA GLU A 55 33.21 15.38 -10.21
C GLU A 55 33.73 16.82 -10.35
N GLY A 56 35.03 17.00 -10.12
CA GLY A 56 35.64 18.32 -10.24
C GLY A 56 37.15 18.41 -10.40
N ASP A 57 37.93 17.36 -10.10
CA ASP A 57 39.40 17.45 -10.18
C ASP A 57 40.03 16.19 -10.82
N ALA A 58 39.60 15.88 -12.04
CA ALA A 58 40.45 15.11 -12.95
C ALA A 58 41.45 16.08 -13.59
N PRO A 59 42.77 15.97 -13.33
CA PRO A 59 43.73 16.84 -13.98
C PRO A 59 43.75 16.55 -15.48
N PRO A 60 43.67 17.57 -16.37
CA PRO A 60 43.85 17.33 -17.79
C PRO A 60 45.32 16.97 -18.06
N SER A 61 45.45 15.86 -18.77
CA SER A 61 46.65 15.22 -19.33
C SER A 61 47.66 16.17 -20.00
N ALA A 62 48.94 16.08 -19.62
CA ALA A 62 50.13 15.89 -20.48
C ALA A 62 51.43 16.06 -19.68
#